data_AF-A0A3D9SJW9-F1
#
_entry.id   AF-A0A3D9SJW9-F1
#
_cell.length_a   1.000
_cell.length_b   1.000
_cell.length_c   1.000
_cell.angle_alpha   90.00
_cell.angle_beta   90.00
_cell.angle_gamma   90.00
#
_symmetry.space_group_name_H-M   'P 1'
#
loop_
_entity.id
_entity.type
_entity.pdbx_description
1 polymer ?
#
loop_
_entity_poly.entity_id
_entity_poly.type
_entity_poly.pdbx_seq_one_letter_code
_entity_poly.pdbx_strand_id
1 'polypeptide(L)'
;MRGRRLLPVLLLVGVLLPGRPAAAVAGEPQPDEREIAESVQDVGLAESIEDIALQQSIVPLQEESTSGGTVTVRISADVLFDFGEATLTPAARTRIGRIAGRLRSATGVVRVVGHTDSVGAPEANEALSRRRAEAVG
;
A
#
# COMPACT_ATOMS: atom_id res chain seq x y z
N MET A 1 -46.64 56.59 -58.27
CA MET A 1 -46.00 57.23 -59.46
C MET A 1 -44.51 56.86 -59.41
N ARG A 2 -43.95 56.08 -60.34
CA ARG A 2 -43.45 56.46 -61.69
C ARG A 2 -42.53 57.69 -61.69
N GLY A 3 -41.24 57.48 -62.00
CA GLY A 3 -40.24 58.53 -62.27
C GLY A 3 -38.83 57.97 -62.49
N ARG A 4 -38.44 57.69 -63.75
CA ARG A 4 -37.12 57.14 -64.14
C ARG A 4 -36.14 58.28 -64.50
N ARG A 5 -34.83 58.12 -64.22
CA ARG A 5 -33.72 58.67 -65.02
C ARG A 5 -32.51 57.71 -65.04
N LEU A 6 -31.68 57.83 -66.08
CA LEU A 6 -30.49 57.02 -66.45
C LEU A 6 -29.22 57.92 -66.34
N LEU A 7 -27.95 57.53 -66.51
CA LEU A 7 -27.16 56.38 -67.02
C LEU A 7 -25.85 56.29 -66.13
N PRO A 8 -24.77 55.50 -66.39
CA PRO A 8 -24.49 54.56 -67.48
C PRO A 8 -24.03 53.14 -67.05
N VAL A 9 -23.73 52.31 -68.07
CA VAL A 9 -23.26 50.91 -67.99
C VAL A 9 -21.75 50.84 -67.74
N LEU A 10 -21.31 49.89 -66.90
CA LEU A 10 -19.94 49.35 -66.92
C LEU A 10 -20.02 47.84 -67.19
N LEU A 11 -19.36 47.39 -68.27
CA LEU A 11 -19.40 46.01 -68.73
C LEU A 11 -18.37 45.16 -67.94
N LEU A 12 -18.83 44.31 -67.03
CA LEU A 12 -17.96 43.34 -66.36
C LEU A 12 -17.98 42.01 -67.13
N VAL A 13 -16.84 41.59 -67.66
CA VAL A 13 -16.69 40.30 -68.34
C VAL A 13 -16.69 39.18 -67.31
N GLY A 14 -17.70 38.31 -67.36
CA GLY A 14 -17.77 37.13 -66.50
C GLY A 14 -16.87 36.01 -67.00
N VAL A 15 -15.91 35.57 -66.18
CA VAL A 15 -15.15 34.34 -66.40
C VAL A 15 -15.84 33.20 -65.67
N LEU A 16 -16.29 32.19 -66.42
CA LEU A 16 -16.86 30.96 -65.89
C LEU A 16 -15.73 30.01 -65.50
N LEU A 17 -15.54 29.78 -64.19
CA LEU A 17 -14.65 28.74 -63.67
C LEU A 17 -15.45 27.48 -63.30
N PRO A 18 -15.04 26.27 -63.74
CA PRO A 18 -15.75 25.03 -63.44
C PRO A 18 -15.61 24.60 -61.97
N GLY A 19 -16.45 23.65 -61.57
CA GLY A 19 -16.66 23.27 -60.17
C GLY A 19 -15.40 22.83 -59.41
N ARG A 20 -15.37 23.17 -58.11
CA ARG A 20 -14.30 22.81 -57.18
C ARG A 20 -14.27 21.28 -57.02
N PRO A 21 -13.14 20.58 -57.26
CA PRO A 21 -13.01 19.19 -56.85
C PRO A 21 -13.13 19.10 -55.32
N ALA A 22 -13.70 18.00 -54.83
CA ALA A 22 -13.83 17.75 -53.40
C ALA A 22 -12.44 17.83 -52.74
N ALA A 23 -12.32 18.67 -51.71
CA ALA A 23 -11.13 18.65 -50.87
C ALA A 23 -11.03 17.27 -50.23
N ALA A 24 -9.95 16.54 -50.54
CA ALA A 24 -9.62 15.34 -49.79
C ALA A 24 -9.54 15.72 -48.31
N VAL A 25 -10.09 14.88 -47.44
CA VAL A 25 -9.71 14.90 -46.03
C VAL A 25 -8.21 14.69 -46.01
N ALA A 26 -7.47 15.76 -45.73
CA ALA A 26 -6.10 15.63 -45.29
C ALA A 26 -6.19 14.88 -43.97
N GLY A 27 -5.68 13.64 -43.96
CA GLY A 27 -5.46 12.93 -42.70
C GLY A 27 -4.62 13.83 -41.79
N GLU A 28 -4.87 13.75 -40.49
CA GLU A 28 -4.17 14.60 -39.52
C GLU A 28 -2.65 14.49 -39.72
N PRO A 29 -1.91 15.61 -39.63
CA PRO A 29 -0.48 15.61 -39.92
C PRO A 29 0.21 14.60 -39.00
N GLN A 30 0.78 13.55 -39.60
CA GLN A 30 1.60 12.60 -38.86
C GLN A 30 2.92 13.28 -38.51
N PRO A 31 3.30 13.34 -37.22
CA PRO A 31 4.56 13.95 -36.82
C PRO A 31 5.74 13.17 -37.38
N ASP A 32 6.80 13.87 -37.77
CA ASP A 32 7.99 13.24 -38.34
C ASP A 32 8.92 12.65 -37.26
N GLU A 33 9.89 11.81 -37.67
CA GLU A 33 10.80 11.14 -36.72
C GLU A 33 11.63 12.11 -35.87
N ARG A 34 11.84 13.35 -36.33
CA ARG A 34 12.56 14.39 -35.57
C ARG A 34 11.64 15.04 -34.55
N GLU A 35 10.41 15.37 -34.92
CA GLU A 35 9.39 15.86 -33.98
C GLU A 35 9.12 14.82 -32.87
N ILE A 36 9.09 13.54 -33.23
CA ILE A 36 9.00 12.44 -32.25
C ILE A 36 10.24 12.44 -31.35
N ALA A 37 11.46 12.48 -31.90
CA ALA A 37 12.69 12.47 -31.12
C ALA A 37 12.83 13.68 -30.17
N GLU A 38 12.41 14.88 -30.58
CA GLU A 38 12.40 16.08 -29.76
C GLU A 38 11.34 16.03 -28.64
N SER A 39 10.30 15.20 -28.80
CA SER A 39 9.24 15.00 -27.80
C SER A 39 9.59 13.96 -26.71
N VAL A 40 10.63 13.13 -26.91
CA VAL A 40 11.05 12.12 -25.93
C VAL A 40 11.79 12.78 -24.77
N GLN A 41 11.09 13.00 -23.67
CA GLN A 41 11.68 13.42 -22.41
C GLN A 41 12.13 12.20 -21.61
N ASP A 42 13.40 12.19 -21.20
CA ASP A 42 13.91 11.19 -20.26
C ASP A 42 13.29 11.48 -18.88
N VAL A 43 12.33 10.64 -18.49
CA VAL A 43 11.77 10.67 -17.14
C VAL A 43 12.78 9.96 -16.25
N GLY A 44 13.51 10.72 -15.43
CA GLY A 44 14.56 10.26 -14.51
C GLY A 44 14.06 9.38 -13.37
N LEU A 45 13.39 8.27 -13.70
CA LEU A 45 12.77 7.33 -12.77
C LEU A 45 13.81 6.71 -11.83
N ALA A 46 15.07 6.56 -12.27
CA ALA A 46 16.15 6.01 -11.45
C ALA A 46 16.40 6.79 -10.15
N GLU A 47 16.19 8.11 -10.13
CA GLU A 47 16.30 8.95 -8.93
C GLU A 47 14.99 9.01 -8.12
N SER A 48 13.89 8.49 -8.67
CA SER A 48 12.54 8.50 -8.07
C SER A 48 12.12 7.13 -7.51
N ILE A 49 12.97 6.11 -7.62
CA ILE A 49 12.74 4.80 -7.00
C ILE A 49 13.22 4.87 -5.54
N GLU A 50 12.29 5.16 -4.64
CA GLU A 50 12.50 4.91 -3.21
C GLU A 50 12.30 3.42 -2.94
N ASP A 51 13.38 2.73 -2.54
CA ASP A 51 13.31 1.34 -2.10
C ASP A 51 12.41 1.21 -0.86
N ILE A 52 11.39 0.37 -0.93
CA ILE A 52 10.54 0.06 0.23
C ILE A 52 11.39 -0.71 1.25
N ALA A 53 11.76 -0.04 2.35
CA ALA A 53 12.62 -0.57 3.42
C ALA A 53 11.89 -1.61 4.31
N LEU A 54 11.40 -2.70 3.70
CA LEU A 54 10.60 -3.75 4.34
C LEU A 54 11.26 -4.35 5.59
N GLN A 55 12.60 -4.37 5.64
CA GLN A 55 13.39 -4.92 6.74
C GLN A 55 13.18 -4.14 8.05
N GLN A 56 12.87 -2.84 7.96
CA GLN A 56 12.61 -1.98 9.12
C GLN A 56 11.20 -2.21 9.73
N SER A 57 10.32 -2.92 9.02
CA SER A 57 8.93 -3.18 9.42
C SER A 57 8.70 -4.59 9.98
N ILE A 58 9.76 -5.38 10.19
CA ILE A 58 9.64 -6.76 10.70
C ILE A 58 9.67 -6.74 12.24
N VAL A 59 8.50 -6.92 12.86
CA VAL A 59 8.37 -7.10 14.31
C VAL A 59 8.57 -8.59 14.68
N PRO A 60 9.47 -8.94 15.61
CA PRO A 60 9.66 -10.33 16.01
C PRO A 60 8.46 -10.85 16.81
N LEU A 61 7.92 -12.02 16.41
CA LEU A 61 6.84 -12.68 17.14
C LEU A 61 7.29 -13.38 18.44
N GLN A 62 8.60 -13.52 18.64
CA GLN A 62 9.21 -13.88 19.92
C GLN A 62 10.55 -13.16 20.06
N GLU A 63 10.78 -12.59 21.24
CA GLU A 63 12.04 -11.97 21.65
C GLU A 63 12.53 -12.62 22.94
N GLU A 64 13.85 -12.71 23.11
CA GLU A 64 14.47 -13.19 24.33
C GLU A 64 15.58 -12.22 24.74
N SER A 65 15.54 -11.74 25.99
CA SER A 65 16.52 -10.82 26.54
C SER A 65 16.98 -11.27 27.92
N THR A 66 18.23 -10.97 28.27
CA THR A 66 18.82 -11.30 29.58
C THR A 66 19.31 -10.03 30.24
N SER A 67 18.88 -9.76 31.46
CA SER A 67 19.30 -8.59 32.24
C SER A 67 19.27 -8.92 33.74
N GLY A 68 20.33 -8.55 34.48
CA GLY A 68 20.41 -8.74 35.93
C GLY A 68 20.18 -10.18 36.41
N GLY A 69 20.60 -11.19 35.64
CA GLY A 69 20.34 -12.61 35.94
C GLY A 69 18.91 -13.10 35.66
N THR A 70 18.02 -12.23 35.17
CA THR A 70 16.68 -12.58 34.71
C THR A 70 16.67 -12.76 33.19
N VAL A 71 16.11 -13.89 32.71
CA VAL A 71 15.80 -14.11 31.29
C VAL A 71 14.33 -13.79 31.07
N THR A 72 14.03 -12.87 30.15
CA THR A 72 12.68 -12.52 29.73
C THR A 72 12.43 -13.05 28.32
N VAL A 73 11.42 -13.91 28.17
CA VAL A 73 10.93 -14.36 26.85
C VAL A 73 9.59 -13.67 26.59
N ARG A 74 9.52 -12.80 25.58
CA ARG A 74 8.30 -12.13 25.14
C ARG A 74 7.79 -12.84 23.89
N ILE A 75 6.51 -13.17 23.83
CA ILE A 75 5.89 -13.88 22.70
C ILE A 75 4.60 -13.13 22.33
N SER A 76 4.32 -12.94 21.04
CA SER A 76 3.04 -12.35 20.60
C SER A 76 1.87 -13.26 21.01
N ALA A 77 0.76 -12.65 21.43
CA ALA A 77 -0.46 -13.36 21.77
C ALA A 77 -1.00 -14.17 20.58
N ASP A 78 -0.87 -13.66 19.35
CA ASP A 78 -1.38 -14.28 18.12
C ASP A 78 -0.67 -15.59 17.74
N VAL A 79 0.51 -15.85 18.34
CA VAL A 79 1.22 -17.14 18.21
C VAL A 79 0.68 -18.17 19.21
N LEU A 80 0.05 -17.72 20.29
CA LEU A 80 -0.31 -18.55 21.44
C LEU A 80 -1.82 -18.84 21.52
N PHE A 81 -2.65 -17.88 21.13
CA PHE A 81 -4.10 -17.88 21.32
C PHE A 81 -4.82 -17.33 20.08
N ASP A 82 -6.04 -17.80 19.85
CA ASP A 82 -6.96 -17.15 18.92
C ASP A 82 -7.52 -15.83 19.52
N PHE A 83 -8.17 -15.01 18.69
CA PHE A 83 -8.72 -13.72 19.10
C PHE A 83 -9.75 -13.87 20.24
N GLY A 84 -9.61 -13.08 21.31
CA GLY A 84 -10.45 -13.16 22.52
C GLY A 84 -10.25 -14.41 23.39
N GLU A 85 -9.54 -15.43 22.90
CA GLU A 85 -9.40 -16.72 23.57
C GLU A 85 -8.23 -16.78 24.56
N ALA A 86 -8.36 -17.68 25.55
CA ALA A 86 -7.29 -18.02 26.50
C ALA A 86 -6.81 -19.47 26.37
N THR A 87 -7.37 -20.25 25.45
CA THR A 87 -6.96 -21.65 25.22
C THR A 87 -5.73 -21.70 24.34
N LEU A 88 -4.64 -22.33 24.80
CA LEU A 88 -3.44 -22.53 23.99
C LEU A 88 -3.71 -23.45 22.79
N THR A 89 -3.37 -22.97 21.59
CA THR A 89 -3.39 -23.76 20.35
C THR A 89 -2.38 -24.92 20.41
N PRO A 90 -2.52 -25.97 19.57
CA PRO A 90 -1.55 -27.08 19.53
C PRO A 90 -0.11 -26.62 19.23
N ALA A 91 0.04 -25.63 18.33
CA ALA A 91 1.34 -25.02 18.01
C ALA A 91 1.92 -24.25 19.22
N ALA A 92 1.07 -23.52 19.93
CA ALA A 92 1.45 -22.80 21.16
C ALA A 92 1.98 -23.76 22.23
N ARG A 93 1.26 -24.87 22.50
CA ARG A 93 1.68 -25.90 23.46
C ARG A 93 3.06 -26.48 23.12
N THR A 94 3.32 -26.73 21.84
CA THR A 94 4.64 -27.19 21.37
C THR A 94 5.74 -26.14 21.59
N ARG A 95 5.45 -24.85 21.37
CA ARG A 95 6.41 -23.75 21.57
C ARG A 95 6.69 -23.51 23.06
N ILE A 96 5.66 -23.45 23.92
CA ILE A 96 5.81 -23.32 25.37
C ILE A 96 6.55 -24.55 25.94
N GLY A 97 6.22 -25.77 25.50
CA GLY A 97 6.91 -26.99 25.93
C GLY A 97 8.42 -26.99 25.64
N ARG A 98 8.86 -26.35 24.54
CA ARG A 98 10.29 -26.16 24.25
C ARG A 98 10.96 -25.19 25.24
N ILE A 99 10.26 -24.14 25.65
CA ILE A 99 10.75 -23.17 26.65
C ILE A 99 10.81 -23.82 28.02
N ALA A 100 9.73 -24.45 28.48
CA ALA A 100 9.69 -25.24 29.71
C ALA A 100 10.80 -26.30 29.75
N GLY A 101 11.10 -26.92 28.60
CA GLY A 101 12.19 -27.88 28.47
C GLY A 101 13.59 -27.34 28.76
N ARG A 102 13.83 -26.04 28.50
CA ARG A 102 15.08 -25.31 28.86
C ARG A 102 15.11 -24.92 30.34
N LEU A 103 13.94 -24.70 30.95
CA LEU A 103 13.80 -24.30 32.35
C LEU A 103 13.97 -25.47 33.34
N ARG A 104 13.91 -26.73 32.90
CA ARG A 104 14.03 -27.93 33.77
C ARG A 104 15.32 -27.99 34.60
N SER A 105 16.41 -27.37 34.14
CA SER A 105 17.68 -27.28 34.86
C SER A 105 17.94 -25.89 35.47
N ALA A 106 17.00 -24.95 35.34
CA ALA A 106 17.11 -23.61 35.90
C ALA A 106 16.59 -23.59 37.34
N THR A 107 17.29 -22.90 38.23
CA THR A 107 16.87 -22.66 39.61
C THR A 107 16.35 -21.24 39.76
N GLY A 108 15.15 -21.07 40.31
CA GLY A 108 14.54 -19.75 40.51
C GLY A 108 13.02 -19.77 40.42
N VAL A 109 12.43 -18.58 40.30
CA VAL A 109 10.98 -18.39 40.16
C VAL A 109 10.66 -18.04 38.71
N VAL A 110 9.79 -18.84 38.08
CA VAL A 110 9.18 -18.49 36.79
C VAL A 110 7.97 -17.59 37.06
N ARG A 111 7.89 -16.45 36.36
CA ARG A 111 6.73 -15.55 36.41
C ARG A 111 6.16 -15.38 35.01
N VAL A 112 4.91 -15.79 34.83
CA VAL A 112 4.15 -15.59 33.59
C VAL A 112 3.33 -14.31 33.75
N VAL A 113 3.31 -13.46 32.72
CA VAL A 113 2.52 -12.22 32.68
C VAL A 113 1.78 -12.17 31.35
N GLY A 114 0.45 -12.07 31.41
CA GLY A 114 -0.39 -11.85 30.23
C GLY A 114 -0.54 -10.36 29.93
N HIS A 115 -0.72 -10.03 28.66
CA HIS A 115 -1.07 -8.70 28.19
C HIS A 115 -2.16 -8.78 27.11
N THR A 116 -2.93 -7.70 26.99
CA THR A 116 -3.81 -7.39 25.85
C THR A 116 -3.38 -6.06 25.24
N ASP A 117 -4.03 -5.67 24.16
CA ASP A 117 -4.03 -4.28 23.69
C ASP A 117 -4.95 -3.38 24.56
N SER A 118 -5.17 -2.14 24.09
CA SER A 118 -6.02 -1.12 24.71
C SER A 118 -7.45 -1.08 24.17
N VAL A 119 -7.87 -2.06 23.36
CA VAL A 119 -9.20 -2.12 22.75
C VAL A 119 -10.18 -2.85 23.67
N GLY A 120 -11.38 -2.30 23.86
CA GLY A 120 -12.43 -2.89 24.69
C GLY A 120 -12.42 -2.42 26.15
N ALA A 121 -13.08 -3.18 27.02
CA ALA A 121 -13.23 -2.83 28.44
C ALA A 121 -11.99 -3.23 29.26
N PRO A 122 -11.43 -2.35 30.11
CA PRO A 122 -10.25 -2.66 30.93
C PRO A 122 -10.38 -3.94 31.76
N GLU A 123 -11.54 -4.16 32.38
CA GLU A 123 -11.82 -5.30 33.26
C GLU A 123 -11.86 -6.62 32.46
N ALA A 124 -12.38 -6.59 31.24
CA ALA A 124 -12.39 -7.74 30.34
C ALA A 124 -10.96 -8.09 29.88
N ASN A 125 -10.15 -7.06 29.59
CA ASN A 125 -8.75 -7.19 29.21
C ASN A 125 -7.85 -7.68 30.35
N GLU A 126 -8.10 -7.25 31.58
CA GLU A 126 -7.42 -7.78 32.76
C GLU A 126 -7.79 -9.26 32.99
N ALA A 127 -9.08 -9.59 32.92
CA ALA A 127 -9.55 -10.98 33.07
C ALA A 127 -8.99 -11.90 31.98
N LEU A 128 -8.92 -11.44 30.72
CA LEU A 128 -8.32 -12.18 29.61
C LEU A 128 -6.81 -12.36 29.80
N SER A 129 -6.09 -11.30 30.17
CA SER A 129 -4.65 -11.34 30.47
C SER A 129 -4.33 -12.36 31.57
N ARG A 130 -5.15 -12.39 32.63
CA ARG A 130 -5.00 -13.33 33.75
C ARG A 130 -5.21 -14.78 33.31
N ARG A 131 -6.30 -15.09 32.62
CA ARG A 131 -6.57 -16.44 32.07
C ARG A 131 -5.48 -16.91 31.10
N ARG A 132 -4.93 -16.01 30.26
CA ARG A 132 -3.83 -16.31 29.34
C ARG A 132 -2.52 -16.63 30.08
N ALA A 133 -2.24 -15.97 31.19
CA ALA A 133 -1.10 -16.29 32.04
C ALA A 133 -1.27 -17.65 32.74
N GLU A 134 -2.47 -17.91 33.28
CA GLU A 134 -2.84 -19.19 33.91
C GLU A 134 -2.77 -20.37 32.94
N ALA A 135 -3.15 -20.18 31.66
CA ALA A 135 -3.09 -21.21 30.64
C ALA A 135 -1.66 -21.61 30.20
N VAL A 136 -0.66 -20.79 30.52
CA VAL A 136 0.76 -20.98 30.16
C VAL A 136 1.60 -21.51 31.34
N GLY A 137 1.15 -21.28 32.58
CA GLY A 137 1.81 -21.71 33.82
C GLY A 137 1.73 -23.21 34.07
#